data_AF-A0A7M1QVH8-F1
#
_entry.id   AF-A0A7M1QVH8-F1
#
_cell.length_a   1.000
_cell.length_b   1.000
_cell.length_c   1.000
_cell.angle_alpha   90.00
_cell.angle_beta   90.00
_cell.angle_gamma   90.00
#
_symmetry.space_group_name_H-M   'P 1'
#
loop_
_entity.id
_entity.type
_entity.pdbx_description
1 polymer ?
#
loop_
_entity_poly.entity_id
_entity_poly.type
_entity_poly.pdbx_seq_one_letter_code
_entity_poly.pdbx_strand_id
1 'polypeptide(L)'
;MTSSLALAILAGALVAVGVYLVLERSLSRIVLGLVAVTNGVNILMLIAGGPSGEPPMVGQARPEDMADPLVQAMMLTAIVLSLAVTGFLLAMAYRSWQLNGNDEVQDDLEDRRIAARSEEAKLDARADKPAAIEDHAAEVHDEIEDEEVSR
;
A
#
# COMPACT_ATOMS: atom_id res chain seq x y z
N MET A 1 -17.46 -5.02 -29.04
CA MET A 1 -16.23 -4.57 -29.72
C MET A 1 -15.10 -4.72 -28.72
N THR A 2 -13.99 -5.32 -29.14
CA THR A 2 -12.87 -5.77 -28.31
C THR A 2 -12.27 -4.60 -27.55
N SER A 3 -12.25 -4.67 -26.21
CA SER A 3 -11.37 -3.83 -25.40
C SER A 3 -9.99 -3.86 -26.03
N SER A 4 -9.42 -2.68 -26.33
CA SER A 4 -8.15 -2.62 -27.06
C SER A 4 -7.07 -3.28 -26.20
N LEU A 5 -6.64 -4.49 -26.60
CA LEU A 5 -5.60 -5.25 -25.90
C LEU A 5 -4.33 -4.41 -25.76
N ALA A 6 -4.05 -3.57 -26.76
CA ALA A 6 -2.94 -2.62 -26.72
C ALA A 6 -3.07 -1.60 -25.58
N LEU A 7 -4.27 -1.04 -25.35
CA LEU A 7 -4.49 -0.13 -24.22
C LEU A 7 -4.37 -0.84 -22.87
N ALA A 8 -4.86 -2.08 -22.77
CA ALA A 8 -4.73 -2.88 -21.55
C ALA A 8 -3.25 -3.18 -21.23
N ILE A 9 -2.47 -3.57 -22.24
CA ILE A 9 -1.02 -3.79 -22.10
C ILE A 9 -0.30 -2.49 -21.73
N LEU A 10 -0.63 -1.37 -22.38
CA LEU A 10 -0.05 -0.07 -22.09
C LEU A 10 -0.34 0.37 -20.65
N ALA A 11 -1.59 0.20 -20.19
CA ALA A 11 -1.98 0.51 -18.82
C ALA A 11 -1.22 -0.37 -17.81
N GLY A 12 -1.13 -1.68 -18.07
CA GLY A 12 -0.36 -2.60 -17.25
C GLY A 12 1.13 -2.24 -17.19
N ALA A 13 1.72 -1.86 -18.32
CA ALA A 13 3.11 -1.42 -18.38
C ALA A 13 3.35 -0.12 -17.59
N LEU A 14 2.45 0.86 -17.71
CA LEU A 14 2.51 2.11 -16.94
C LEU A 14 2.40 1.86 -15.43
N VAL A 15 1.48 0.98 -15.02
CA VAL A 15 1.35 0.59 -13.60
C VAL A 15 2.59 -0.15 -13.13
N ALA A 16 3.14 -1.09 -13.90
CA ALA A 16 4.33 -1.84 -13.54
C ALA A 16 5.57 -0.94 -13.39
N VAL A 17 5.80 -0.04 -14.36
CA VAL A 17 6.89 0.96 -14.31
C VAL A 17 6.68 1.92 -13.14
N GLY A 18 5.43 2.34 -12.91
CA GLY A 18 5.08 3.22 -11.80
C GLY A 18 5.36 2.59 -10.44
N VAL A 19 4.94 1.33 -10.24
CA VAL A 19 5.24 0.56 -9.02
C VAL A 19 6.75 0.38 -8.84
N TYR A 20 7.48 0.05 -9.91
CA TYR A 20 8.94 -0.06 -9.86
C TYR A 20 9.59 1.24 -9.38
N LEU A 21 9.18 2.38 -9.93
CA LEU A 21 9.72 3.70 -9.56
C LEU A 21 9.36 4.12 -8.13
N VAL A 22 8.17 3.75 -7.63
CA VAL A 22 7.75 4.01 -6.24
C VAL A 22 8.60 3.23 -5.22
N LEU A 23 9.17 2.09 -5.62
CA LEU A 23 10.06 1.30 -4.76
C LEU A 23 11.48 1.86 -4.67
N GLU A 24 11.82 2.89 -5.44
CA GLU A 24 13.14 3.53 -5.37
C GLU A 24 13.24 4.58 -4.26
N ARG A 25 14.46 4.87 -3.81
CA ARG A 25 14.70 5.79 -2.68
C ARG A 25 14.61 7.28 -3.02
N SER A 26 14.79 7.65 -4.28
CA SER A 26 14.77 9.07 -4.67
C SER A 26 13.34 9.57 -4.78
N LEU A 27 13.04 10.65 -4.06
CA LEU A 27 11.69 11.23 -4.01
C LEU A 27 11.21 11.66 -5.39
N SER A 28 12.08 12.22 -6.24
CA SER A 28 11.75 12.54 -7.64
C SER A 28 11.29 11.32 -8.43
N ARG A 29 11.93 10.16 -8.20
CA ARG A 29 11.56 8.91 -8.86
C ARG A 29 10.23 8.38 -8.35
N ILE A 30 9.97 8.49 -7.04
CA ILE A 30 8.66 8.19 -6.45
C ILE A 30 7.57 9.07 -7.08
N VAL A 31 7.82 10.38 -7.28
CA VAL A 31 6.87 11.29 -7.93
C VAL A 31 6.56 10.84 -9.36
N LEU A 32 7.59 10.54 -10.16
CA LEU A 32 7.42 10.03 -11.52
C LEU A 32 6.66 8.69 -11.53
N GLY A 33 6.94 7.83 -10.55
CA GLY A 33 6.25 6.57 -10.36
C GLY A 33 4.76 6.76 -10.09
N LEU A 34 4.41 7.66 -9.18
CA LEU A 34 3.02 7.99 -8.87
C LEU A 34 2.28 8.56 -10.09
N VAL A 35 2.93 9.44 -10.86
CA VAL A 35 2.37 9.96 -12.12
C VAL A 35 2.13 8.83 -13.12
N ALA A 36 3.08 7.90 -13.28
CA ALA A 36 2.93 6.76 -14.19
C ALA A 36 1.78 5.83 -13.76
N VAL A 37 1.66 5.51 -12.46
CA VAL A 37 0.55 4.71 -11.92
C VAL A 37 -0.79 5.40 -12.20
N THR A 38 -0.93 6.70 -11.87
CA THR A 38 -2.19 7.43 -12.10
C THR A 38 -2.58 7.42 -13.58
N ASN A 39 -1.64 7.63 -14.49
CA ASN A 39 -1.92 7.56 -15.93
C ASN A 39 -2.38 6.16 -16.36
N GLY A 40 -1.74 5.10 -15.84
CA GLY A 40 -2.17 3.72 -16.08
C GLY A 40 -3.59 3.45 -15.56
N VAL A 41 -3.91 3.89 -14.34
CA VAL A 41 -5.25 3.75 -13.74
C VAL A 41 -6.31 4.54 -14.52
N ASN A 42 -5.98 5.74 -15.00
CA ASN A 42 -6.88 6.53 -15.85
C ASN A 42 -7.21 5.80 -17.17
N ILE A 43 -6.24 5.11 -17.77
CA ILE A 43 -6.49 4.26 -18.95
C ILE A 43 -7.36 3.05 -18.58
N LEU A 44 -7.15 2.43 -17.40
CA LEU A 44 -8.00 1.34 -16.93
C LEU A 44 -9.46 1.81 -16.71
N MET A 45 -9.66 3.01 -16.15
CA MET A 45 -10.99 3.62 -16.07
C MET A 45 -11.60 3.82 -17.45
N LEU A 46 -10.83 4.33 -18.42
CA LEU A 46 -11.32 4.49 -19.79
C LEU A 46 -11.77 3.16 -20.41
N ILE A 47 -11.04 2.07 -20.17
CA ILE A 47 -11.41 0.71 -20.62
C ILE A 47 -12.68 0.23 -19.91
N ALA A 48 -12.83 0.53 -18.61
CA ALA A 48 -14.00 0.19 -17.81
C ALA A 48 -15.27 0.94 -18.25
N GLY A 49 -15.12 2.15 -18.79
CA GLY A 49 -16.21 2.96 -19.36
C GLY A 49 -16.84 2.41 -20.64
N GLY A 50 -16.34 1.28 -21.16
CA GLY A 50 -16.97 0.55 -22.24
C GLY A 50 -16.60 1.03 -23.65
N PRO A 51 -17.44 0.73 -24.66
CA PRO A 51 -17.18 1.09 -26.05
C PRO A 51 -17.02 2.60 -26.25
N SER A 52 -16.28 2.99 -27.29
CA SER A 52 -16.23 4.38 -27.72
C SER A 52 -17.63 4.86 -28.11
N GLY A 53 -18.15 5.81 -27.33
CA GLY A 53 -19.39 6.51 -27.61
C GLY A 53 -19.14 7.98 -27.98
N GLU A 54 -20.20 8.66 -28.36
CA GLU A 54 -20.22 10.09 -28.59
C GLU A 54 -20.00 10.87 -27.27
N PRO A 55 -19.51 12.12 -27.32
CA PRO A 55 -19.34 12.94 -26.12
C PRO A 55 -20.64 13.01 -25.32
N PRO A 56 -20.60 12.84 -23.97
CA PRO A 56 -21.79 12.88 -23.13
C PRO A 56 -22.26 14.33 -22.92
N MET A 57 -22.74 14.94 -24.00
CA MET A 57 -23.27 16.30 -24.04
C MET A 57 -24.73 16.28 -24.45
N VAL A 58 -25.58 16.86 -23.61
CA VAL A 58 -27.02 16.94 -23.86
C VAL A 58 -27.27 17.65 -25.19
N GLY A 59 -28.01 16.99 -26.08
CA GLY A 59 -28.38 17.53 -27.39
C GLY A 59 -27.42 17.23 -28.54
N GLN A 60 -26.30 16.53 -28.31
CA GLN A 60 -25.38 16.10 -29.38
C GLN A 60 -25.55 14.65 -29.80
N ALA A 61 -25.92 13.77 -28.86
CA ALA A 61 -25.97 12.33 -29.04
C ALA A 61 -27.23 11.73 -28.41
N ARG A 62 -27.65 10.54 -28.85
CA ARG A 62 -28.67 9.77 -28.13
C ARG A 62 -28.03 9.16 -26.87
N PRO A 63 -28.76 9.02 -25.75
CA PRO A 63 -28.20 8.45 -24.52
C PRO A 63 -27.57 7.07 -24.71
N GLU A 64 -28.11 6.25 -25.60
CA GLU A 64 -27.56 4.93 -25.93
C GLU A 64 -26.21 4.96 -26.68
N ASP A 65 -25.89 6.06 -27.34
CA ASP A 65 -24.67 6.22 -28.15
C ASP A 65 -23.57 6.99 -27.38
N MET A 66 -23.87 7.52 -26.19
CA MET A 66 -22.95 8.31 -25.37
C MET A 66 -21.93 7.43 -24.63
N ALA A 67 -20.70 7.93 -24.51
CA ALA A 67 -19.71 7.36 -23.60
C ALA A 67 -20.13 7.57 -22.13
N ASP A 68 -19.72 6.66 -21.23
CA ASP A 68 -20.15 6.68 -19.82
C ASP A 68 -19.73 8.00 -19.10
N PRO A 69 -20.69 8.86 -18.73
CA PRO A 69 -20.40 10.14 -18.09
C PRO A 69 -19.86 9.98 -16.66
N LEU A 70 -20.23 8.91 -15.96
CA LEU A 70 -19.80 8.66 -14.59
C LEU A 70 -18.29 8.39 -14.56
N VAL A 71 -17.83 7.52 -15.47
CA VAL A 71 -16.41 7.18 -15.59
C VAL A 71 -15.57 8.40 -15.97
N GLN A 72 -16.07 9.23 -16.89
CA GLN A 72 -15.37 10.47 -17.28
C GLN A 72 -15.25 11.46 -16.12
N ALA A 73 -16.31 11.66 -15.34
CA ALA A 73 -16.28 12.54 -14.17
C ALA A 73 -15.26 12.04 -13.13
N MET A 74 -15.26 10.73 -12.84
CA MET A 74 -14.30 10.11 -11.92
C MET A 74 -12.84 10.25 -12.39
N MET A 75 -12.60 10.08 -13.70
CA MET A 75 -11.28 10.27 -14.31
C MET A 75 -10.79 11.72 -14.16
N LEU A 76 -11.67 12.71 -14.38
CA LEU A 76 -11.32 14.12 -14.18
C LEU A 76 -10.95 14.41 -12.72
N THR A 77 -11.68 13.86 -11.75
CA THR A 77 -11.35 13.98 -10.32
C THR A 77 -9.99 13.36 -10.01
N ALA A 78 -9.70 12.18 -10.54
CA ALA A 78 -8.42 11.52 -10.36
C ALA A 78 -7.24 12.34 -10.91
N ILE A 79 -7.41 12.97 -12.09
CA ILE A 79 -6.40 13.84 -12.70
C ILE A 79 -6.09 15.04 -11.79
N VAL A 80 -7.13 15.72 -11.28
CA VAL A 80 -6.95 16.90 -10.41
C VAL A 80 -6.29 16.52 -9.07
N LEU A 81 -6.73 15.41 -8.46
CA LEU A 81 -6.11 14.89 -7.24
C LEU A 81 -4.63 14.56 -7.46
N SER A 82 -4.31 13.89 -8.58
CA SER A 82 -2.93 13.55 -8.91
C SER A 82 -2.08 14.79 -9.12
N LEU A 83 -2.60 15.85 -9.76
CA LEU A 83 -1.88 17.11 -9.91
C LEU A 83 -1.57 17.75 -8.55
N ALA A 84 -2.54 17.76 -7.63
CA ALA A 84 -2.38 18.31 -6.29
C ALA A 84 -1.32 17.54 -5.48
N VAL A 85 -1.40 16.21 -5.46
CA VAL A 85 -0.41 15.35 -4.77
C VAL A 85 0.96 15.48 -5.41
N THR A 86 1.04 15.49 -6.75
CA THR A 86 2.30 15.67 -7.47
C THR A 86 2.94 17.01 -7.13
N GLY A 87 2.18 18.11 -7.16
CA GLY A 87 2.68 19.43 -6.80
C GLY A 87 3.18 19.50 -5.35
N PHE A 88 2.46 18.88 -4.43
CA PHE A 88 2.87 18.77 -3.04
C PHE A 88 4.17 17.97 -2.87
N LEU A 89 4.27 16.79 -3.48
CA LEU A 89 5.48 15.96 -3.43
C LEU A 89 6.67 16.66 -4.09
N LEU A 90 6.46 17.38 -5.20
CA LEU A 90 7.50 18.16 -5.86
C LEU A 90 8.01 19.30 -4.97
N ALA A 91 7.11 19.98 -4.25
CA ALA A 91 7.49 21.00 -3.28
C ALA A 91 8.31 20.40 -2.11
N MET A 92 7.94 19.20 -1.64
CA MET A 92 8.73 18.48 -0.64
C MET A 92 10.09 18.02 -1.16
N ALA A 93 10.16 17.52 -2.40
CA ALA A 93 11.42 17.14 -3.03
C ALA A 93 12.35 18.35 -3.18
N TYR A 94 11.82 19.48 -3.63
CA TYR A 94 12.56 20.74 -3.67
C TYR A 94 13.06 21.16 -2.28
N ARG A 95 12.20 21.06 -1.25
CA ARG A 95 12.58 21.39 0.12
C ARG A 95 13.64 20.43 0.69
N SER A 96 13.52 19.14 0.42
CA SER A 96 14.48 18.11 0.82
C SER A 96 15.84 18.38 0.20
N TRP A 97 15.87 18.66 -1.11
CA TRP A 97 17.10 19.02 -1.81
C TRP A 97 17.75 20.28 -1.24
N GLN A 98 16.97 21.30 -0.89
CA GLN A 98 17.49 22.52 -0.27
C GLN A 98 18.12 22.29 1.11
N LEU A 99 17.61 21.33 1.89
CA LEU A 99 18.09 21.04 3.25
C LEU A 99 19.25 20.04 3.26
N ASN A 100 19.17 18.99 2.45
CA ASN A 100 20.06 17.82 2.53
C ASN A 100 21.01 17.71 1.33
N GLY A 101 20.83 18.51 0.28
CA GLY A 101 21.60 18.45 -0.97
C GLY A 101 21.25 17.26 -1.87
N ASN A 102 20.31 16.41 -1.45
CA ASN A 102 19.73 15.30 -2.20
C ASN A 102 18.25 15.15 -1.85
N ASP A 103 17.52 14.36 -2.62
CA ASP A 103 16.10 14.07 -2.42
C ASP A 103 15.86 12.60 -2.03
N GLU A 104 16.85 11.98 -1.37
CA GLU A 104 16.78 10.57 -1.01
C GLU A 104 15.99 10.37 0.30
N VAL A 105 15.04 9.43 0.29
CA VAL A 105 14.31 9.03 1.49
C VAL A 105 15.24 8.22 2.39
N GLN A 106 15.55 8.78 3.56
CA GLN A 106 16.47 8.22 4.55
C GLN A 106 15.72 7.25 5.48
N ASP A 107 16.41 6.22 5.97
CA ASP A 107 15.90 5.39 7.06
C ASP A 107 16.14 6.11 8.38
N ASP A 108 15.11 6.23 9.22
CA ASP A 108 15.23 6.87 10.51
C ASP A 108 15.99 5.96 11.50
N LEU A 109 17.15 6.43 11.97
CA LEU A 109 17.97 5.70 12.95
C LEU A 109 17.29 5.63 14.32
N GLU A 110 16.43 6.59 14.66
CA GLU A 110 15.68 6.60 15.90
C GLU A 110 14.58 5.52 15.90
N ASP A 111 13.91 5.30 14.76
CA ASP A 111 12.96 4.19 14.59
C ASP A 111 13.62 2.84 14.86
N ARG A 112 14.86 2.64 14.37
CA ARG A 112 15.62 1.41 14.64
C ARG A 112 15.94 1.23 16.12
N ARG A 113 16.25 2.32 16.83
CA ARG A 113 16.54 2.28 18.27
C ARG A 113 15.29 2.00 19.10
N ILE A 114 14.16 2.58 18.74
CA ILE A 114 12.87 2.34 19.41
C ILE A 114 12.44 0.89 19.19
N ALA A 115 12.56 0.37 17.96
CA ALA A 115 12.24 -1.03 17.65
C ALA A 115 13.07 -2.00 18.51
N ALA A 116 14.39 -1.77 18.63
CA ALA A 116 15.28 -2.61 19.44
C ALA A 116 14.88 -2.61 20.93
N ARG A 117 14.65 -1.45 21.53
CA ARG A 117 14.19 -1.37 22.93
C ARG A 117 12.84 -2.04 23.14
N SER A 118 11.94 -1.93 22.16
CA SER A 118 10.62 -2.58 22.26
C SER A 118 10.72 -4.10 22.24
N GLU A 119 11.71 -4.68 21.55
CA GLU A 119 11.98 -6.12 21.59
C GLU A 119 12.56 -6.55 22.94
N GLU A 120 13.54 -5.82 23.47
CA GLU A 120 14.10 -6.09 24.81
C GLU A 120 13.02 -6.07 25.88
N ALA A 121 12.16 -5.04 25.90
CA ALA A 121 11.06 -4.96 26.85
C ALA A 121 10.03 -6.11 26.72
N LYS A 122 9.81 -6.62 25.50
CA LYS A 122 8.95 -7.79 25.27
C LYS A 122 9.58 -9.08 25.78
N LEU A 123 10.91 -9.22 25.67
CA LEU A 123 11.63 -10.37 26.18
C LEU A 123 11.58 -10.41 27.71
N ASP A 124 11.82 -9.27 28.37
CA ASP A 124 11.72 -9.16 29.83
C ASP A 124 10.31 -9.47 30.33
N ALA A 125 9.27 -8.94 29.69
CA ALA A 125 7.88 -9.24 30.04
C ALA A 125 7.49 -10.72 29.80
N ARG A 126 8.22 -11.43 28.93
CA ARG A 126 8.02 -12.86 28.67
C ARG A 126 8.79 -13.72 29.66
N ALA A 127 9.94 -13.25 30.13
CA ALA A 127 10.71 -13.87 31.21
C ALA A 127 10.00 -13.74 32.56
N ASP A 128 9.30 -12.62 32.79
CA ASP A 128 8.50 -12.38 34.00
C ASP A 128 7.15 -13.14 34.01
N LYS A 129 6.80 -13.81 32.91
CA LYS A 129 5.77 -14.85 32.91
C LYS A 129 6.46 -16.18 33.19
N PRO A 130 6.38 -16.75 34.41
CA PRO A 130 6.87 -18.10 34.64
C PRO A 130 6.18 -19.01 33.64
N ALA A 131 6.95 -19.91 33.03
CA ALA A 131 6.39 -20.94 32.18
C ALA A 131 5.29 -21.65 32.99
N ALA A 132 4.06 -21.70 32.46
CA ALA A 132 2.94 -22.45 33.03
C ALA A 132 3.20 -23.98 33.15
N ILE A 133 4.47 -24.39 33.03
CA ILE A 133 4.99 -25.74 33.20
C ILE A 133 5.25 -26.03 34.69
N GLU A 134 5.63 -25.02 35.49
CA GLU A 134 5.86 -25.23 36.94
C GLU A 134 4.56 -25.41 37.74
N ASP A 135 3.45 -24.79 37.30
CA ASP A 135 2.16 -24.87 37.99
C ASP A 135 1.52 -26.28 37.89
N HIS A 136 1.83 -27.05 36.84
CA HIS A 136 1.39 -28.44 36.69
C HIS A 136 2.31 -29.47 37.36
N ALA A 137 3.54 -29.11 37.75
CA ALA A 137 4.44 -30.03 38.44
C ALA A 137 4.01 -30.26 39.90
N ALA A 138 3.32 -29.29 40.52
CA ALA A 138 2.79 -29.41 41.88
C ALA A 138 1.54 -30.32 41.98
N GLU A 139 0.87 -30.60 40.86
CA GLU A 139 -0.36 -31.41 40.82
C GLU A 139 -0.10 -32.90 40.60
N VAL A 140 1.12 -33.29 40.21
CA VAL A 140 1.53 -34.69 40.08
C VAL A 140 2.01 -35.21 41.44
N HIS A 141 1.06 -35.46 42.35
CA HIS A 141 1.32 -36.15 43.61
C HIS A 141 1.55 -37.65 43.32
N ASP A 142 2.65 -38.18 43.84
CA ASP A 142 3.14 -39.55 43.68
C ASP A 142 2.18 -40.55 44.38
N GLU A 143 1.34 -41.28 43.64
CA GLU A 143 0.46 -42.34 44.16
C GLU A 143 1.23 -43.65 44.43
N ILE A 144 2.29 -43.62 45.24
CA ILE A 144 3.01 -44.84 45.66
C ILE A 144 3.28 -44.80 47.17
N GLU A 145 2.23 -44.77 47.99
CA GLU A 145 2.30 -45.19 49.40
C GLU A 145 0.87 -45.37 49.91
N ASP A 146 0.31 -46.58 49.75
CA ASP A 146 -0.66 -47.20 50.67
C ASP A 146 -1.12 -48.57 50.13
N GLU A 147 -0.22 -49.55 50.10
CA GLU A 147 -0.59 -50.96 50.28
C GLU A 147 0.33 -51.59 51.34
N GLU A 148 0.24 -51.11 52.59
CA GLU A 148 0.61 -51.94 53.74
C GLU A 148 -0.55 -52.90 54.06
N VAL A 149 -0.26 -54.19 53.88
CA VAL A 149 -0.48 -55.24 54.90
C VAL A 149 -1.79 -55.13 55.72
N SER A 150 -2.82 -55.88 55.32
CA SER A 150 -3.74 -56.49 56.28
C SER A 150 -4.42 -57.74 55.69
N ARG A 151 -3.90 -58.90 56.12
CA ARG A 151 -4.61 -60.12 56.54
C ARG A 151 -5.72 -60.71 55.66
#